data_AF-A0A932ZU47-F1
#
_entry.id   AF-A0A932ZU47-F1
#
_cell.length_a   1.000
_cell.length_b   1.000
_cell.length_c   1.000
_cell.angle_alpha   90.00
_cell.angle_beta   90.00
_cell.angle_gamma   90.00
#
_symmetry.space_group_name_H-M   'P 1'
#
loop_
_entity.id
_entity.type
_entity.pdbx_description
1 polymer ?
#
loop_
_entity_poly.entity_id
_entity_poly.type
_entity_poly.pdbx_seq_one_letter_code
_entity_poly.pdbx_strand_id
1 'polypeptide(L)'
;MTSHLDGEPYPDLLSQKGGRGFPYLAFLDEHGDLLATHSGERTVENFRATLAQAREFHALLARSDLTIEERYQVFLRECALGRIAPQDVQTELAAVATGLTDEQSAIARQAVADLEVKQVLGTLTARSTPEDRIELGARLWGMHGEGKIPSDARQRQAVWGMILPYAEARGDVAAMETALADMRILLEGNPRAAPYFAEWEAKLDALRGTPPAVGPNAAPPGG
;
A
#
# COMPACT_ATOMS: atom_id res chain seq x y z
N MET A 1 -17.43 2.24 -3.68
CA MET A 1 -18.49 2.91 -2.92
C MET A 1 -18.36 4.40 -3.19
N THR A 2 -19.04 4.87 -4.22
CA THR A 2 -19.11 6.28 -4.59
C THR A 2 -20.18 6.95 -3.73
N SER A 3 -19.99 8.21 -3.34
CA SER A 3 -21.09 9.07 -2.90
C SER A 3 -22.05 9.17 -4.07
N HIS A 4 -23.13 8.37 -4.09
CA HIS A 4 -24.22 8.56 -5.04
C HIS A 4 -25.03 9.79 -4.60
N LEU A 5 -24.41 10.97 -4.76
CA LEU A 5 -25.09 12.25 -4.68
C LEU A 5 -25.44 12.64 -6.11
N ASP A 6 -26.72 12.67 -6.44
CA ASP A 6 -27.19 13.06 -7.76
C ASP A 6 -26.67 14.47 -8.11
N GLY A 7 -26.00 14.60 -9.26
CA GLY A 7 -25.40 15.86 -9.70
C GLY A 7 -24.00 16.16 -9.15
N GLU A 8 -23.34 15.21 -8.47
CA GLU A 8 -21.96 15.38 -7.99
C GLU A 8 -20.97 15.54 -9.17
N PRO A 9 -20.28 16.70 -9.30
CA PRO A 9 -19.34 16.94 -10.39
C PRO A 9 -18.05 16.10 -10.30
N TYR A 10 -17.71 15.57 -9.11
CA TYR A 10 -16.48 14.82 -8.89
C TYR A 10 -16.73 13.43 -8.30
N PRO A 11 -17.30 12.48 -9.07
CA PRO A 11 -17.70 11.16 -8.56
C PRO A 11 -16.53 10.34 -7.99
N ASP A 12 -15.31 10.61 -8.43
CA ASP A 12 -14.10 9.89 -8.05
C ASP A 12 -13.22 10.65 -7.04
N LEU A 13 -13.66 11.82 -6.55
CA LEU A 13 -12.85 12.68 -5.67
C LEU A 13 -12.39 11.93 -4.41
N LEU A 14 -13.28 11.13 -3.80
CA LEU A 14 -12.95 10.32 -2.63
C LEU A 14 -11.76 9.40 -2.90
N SER A 15 -11.80 8.63 -3.99
CA SER A 15 -10.72 7.73 -4.38
C SER A 15 -9.46 8.47 -4.79
N GLN A 16 -9.58 9.60 -5.49
CA GLN A 16 -8.44 10.45 -5.87
C GLN A 16 -7.72 11.01 -4.63
N LYS A 17 -8.46 11.28 -3.55
CA LYS A 17 -7.90 11.65 -2.25
C LYS A 17 -7.59 10.43 -1.36
N GLY A 18 -7.56 9.21 -1.89
CA GLY A 18 -7.17 8.00 -1.16
C GLY A 18 -8.20 7.44 -0.18
N GLY A 19 -9.41 8.01 -0.14
CA GLY A 19 -10.53 7.48 0.62
C GLY A 19 -11.08 6.19 0.03
N ARG A 20 -11.45 5.24 0.90
CA ARG A 20 -12.00 3.92 0.50
C ARG A 20 -13.41 3.65 0.99
N GLY A 21 -13.99 4.58 1.75
CA GLY A 21 -15.33 4.43 2.34
C GLY A 21 -15.71 5.63 3.20
N PHE A 22 -16.96 5.66 3.65
CA PHE A 22 -17.51 6.75 4.43
C PHE A 22 -17.63 6.44 5.93
N PRO A 23 -17.46 7.46 6.80
CA PRO A 23 -16.94 8.79 6.47
C PRO A 23 -15.41 8.76 6.32
N TYR A 24 -14.91 9.55 5.38
CA TYR A 24 -13.49 9.85 5.18
C TYR A 24 -13.28 11.33 5.53
N LEU A 25 -12.36 11.61 6.44
CA LEU A 25 -12.10 12.95 6.94
C LEU A 25 -10.64 13.30 6.64
N ALA A 26 -10.44 14.37 5.89
CA ALA A 26 -9.13 14.84 5.48
C ALA A 26 -9.08 16.37 5.50
N PHE A 27 -7.88 16.90 5.70
CA PHE A 27 -7.56 18.32 5.57
C PHE A 27 -6.83 18.52 4.26
N LEU A 28 -7.26 19.51 3.48
CA LEU A 28 -6.67 19.86 2.19
C LEU A 28 -6.20 21.32 2.22
N ASP A 29 -5.19 21.64 1.41
CA ASP A 29 -4.78 23.03 1.15
C ASP A 29 -5.68 23.70 0.09
N GLU A 30 -5.38 24.95 -0.27
CA GLU A 30 -6.10 25.73 -1.28
C GLU A 30 -6.01 25.14 -2.70
N HIS A 31 -5.02 24.28 -2.97
CA HIS A 31 -4.87 23.57 -4.25
C HIS A 31 -5.59 22.22 -4.23
N GLY A 32 -6.13 21.83 -3.08
CA GLY A 32 -6.82 20.58 -2.88
C GLY A 32 -5.88 19.41 -2.62
N ASP A 33 -4.60 19.64 -2.31
CA ASP A 33 -3.71 18.54 -1.95
C ASP A 33 -3.88 18.15 -0.47
N LEU A 34 -3.67 16.88 -0.16
CA LEU A 34 -3.85 16.36 1.20
C LEU A 34 -2.77 16.91 2.13
N LEU A 35 -3.20 17.42 3.29
CA LEU A 35 -2.32 17.83 4.38
C LEU A 35 -2.35 16.82 5.54
N ALA A 36 -3.51 16.24 5.81
CA ALA A 36 -3.67 15.20 6.84
C ALA A 36 -4.92 14.35 6.58
N THR A 37 -4.89 13.11 7.02
CA THR A 37 -6.06 12.23 7.10
C THR A 37 -6.34 11.92 8.56
N HIS A 38 -7.60 12.00 8.98
CA HIS A 38 -7.95 11.69 10.36
C HIS A 38 -8.01 10.17 10.53
N SER A 39 -7.22 9.67 11.47
CA SER A 39 -7.27 8.31 11.99
C SER A 39 -7.56 8.36 13.50
N GLY A 40 -8.34 7.40 13.99
CA GLY A 40 -8.67 7.28 15.41
C GLY A 40 -10.14 7.56 15.76
N GLU A 41 -10.38 7.83 17.04
CA GLU A 41 -11.72 8.08 17.57
C GLU A 41 -12.24 9.45 17.14
N ARG A 42 -13.53 9.52 16.79
CA ARG A 42 -14.18 10.72 16.27
C ARG A 42 -14.61 11.67 17.40
N THR A 43 -13.62 12.25 18.07
CA THR A 43 -13.81 13.25 19.11
C THR A 43 -13.33 14.62 18.63
N VAL A 44 -13.87 15.69 19.23
CA VAL A 44 -13.44 17.07 18.94
C VAL A 44 -11.94 17.25 19.21
N GLU A 45 -11.43 16.62 20.26
CA GLU A 45 -10.01 16.63 20.61
C GLU A 45 -9.15 16.01 19.51
N ASN A 46 -9.51 14.82 19.04
CA ASN A 46 -8.72 14.16 17.98
C ASN A 46 -8.82 14.90 16.65
N PHE A 47 -9.95 15.54 16.33
CA PHE A 47 -10.04 16.42 15.15
C PHE A 47 -9.15 17.66 15.28
N ARG A 48 -9.04 18.26 16.47
CA ARG A 48 -8.10 19.37 16.72
C ARG A 48 -6.66 18.92 16.58
N ALA A 49 -6.32 17.72 17.03
CA ALA A 49 -4.98 17.16 16.86
C ALA A 49 -4.64 16.95 15.37
N THR A 50 -5.55 16.36 14.58
CA THR A 50 -5.34 16.21 13.12
C THR A 50 -5.22 17.57 12.43
N LEU A 51 -6.04 18.57 12.81
CA LEU A 51 -5.92 19.93 12.27
C LEU A 51 -4.58 20.58 12.62
N ALA A 52 -4.09 20.41 13.85
CA ALA A 52 -2.79 20.92 14.26
C ALA A 52 -1.66 20.31 13.42
N GLN A 53 -1.69 18.98 13.23
CA GLN A 53 -0.76 18.30 12.34
C GLN A 53 -0.83 18.82 10.90
N ALA A 54 -2.03 19.07 10.37
CA ALA A 54 -2.22 19.61 9.02
C ALA A 54 -1.59 21.01 8.88
N ARG A 55 -1.79 21.89 9.88
CA ARG A 55 -1.22 23.24 9.90
C ARG A 55 0.30 23.24 10.00
N GLU A 56 0.85 22.38 10.85
CA GLU A 56 2.30 22.23 11.01
C GLU A 56 2.94 21.80 9.69
N PHE A 57 2.37 20.79 9.03
CA PHE A 57 2.88 20.32 7.75
C PHE A 57 2.77 21.38 6.65
N HIS A 58 1.63 22.07 6.56
CA HIS A 58 1.45 23.19 5.63
C HIS A 58 2.48 24.31 5.87
N ALA A 59 2.78 24.63 7.12
CA ALA A 59 3.80 25.62 7.45
C ALA A 59 5.22 25.18 7.06
N LEU A 60 5.53 23.89 7.17
CA LEU A 60 6.81 23.33 6.71
C LEU A 60 6.94 23.42 5.18
N LEU A 61 5.89 23.07 4.43
CA LEU A 61 5.90 23.15 2.97
C LEU A 61 6.13 24.57 2.43
N ALA A 62 5.73 25.60 3.19
CA ALA A 62 5.90 27.00 2.80
C ALA A 62 7.34 27.54 3.02
N ARG A 63 8.22 26.78 3.68
CA ARG A 63 9.58 27.22 4.03
C ARG A 63 10.61 26.71 3.02
N SER A 64 11.56 27.58 2.65
CA SER A 64 12.68 27.22 1.77
C SER A 64 13.94 26.76 2.52
N ASP A 65 13.99 26.97 3.83
CA ASP A 65 15.17 26.83 4.68
C ASP A 65 15.02 25.70 5.71
N LEU A 66 14.43 24.58 5.29
CA LEU A 66 14.23 23.43 6.17
C LEU A 66 15.57 22.88 6.67
N THR A 67 15.61 22.44 7.92
CA THR A 67 16.69 21.61 8.45
C THR A 67 16.64 20.21 7.82
N ILE A 68 17.69 19.40 8.00
CA ILE A 68 17.69 17.99 7.54
C ILE A 68 16.54 17.21 8.20
N GLU A 69 16.33 17.41 9.50
CA GLU A 69 15.25 16.75 10.23
C GLU A 69 13.87 17.16 9.68
N GLU A 70 13.65 18.44 9.44
CA GLU A 70 12.37 18.91 8.89
C GLU A 70 12.13 18.39 7.47
N ARG A 71 13.16 18.34 6.62
CA ARG A 71 13.06 17.73 5.28
C ARG A 71 12.71 16.25 5.37
N TYR A 72 13.33 15.53 6.29
CA TYR A 72 13.03 14.13 6.54
C TYR A 72 11.57 13.92 6.99
N GLN A 73 11.07 14.75 7.92
CA GLN A 73 9.67 14.68 8.35
C GLN A 73 8.68 15.01 7.22
N VAL A 74 9.00 16.01 6.38
CA VAL A 74 8.23 16.33 5.17
C VAL A 74 8.19 15.13 4.23
N PHE A 75 9.35 14.54 3.91
CA PHE A 75 9.46 13.39 3.03
C PHE A 75 8.63 12.19 3.50
N LEU A 76 8.73 11.82 4.79
CA LEU A 76 7.93 10.71 5.34
C LEU A 76 6.44 10.97 5.20
N ARG A 77 6.01 12.21 5.45
CA ARG A 77 4.59 12.59 5.38
C ARG A 77 4.08 12.62 3.95
N GLU A 78 4.87 13.10 3.01
CA GLU A 78 4.53 13.06 1.59
C GLU A 78 4.42 11.63 1.07
N CYS A 79 5.32 10.72 1.49
CA CYS A 79 5.19 9.29 1.24
C CYS A 79 3.88 8.72 1.81
N ALA A 80 3.58 8.97 3.09
CA ALA A 80 2.37 8.46 3.73
C ALA A 80 1.08 8.96 3.06
N LEU A 81 1.05 10.24 2.68
CA LEU A 81 -0.08 10.87 1.99
C LEU A 81 -0.16 10.45 0.51
N GLY A 82 0.93 9.96 -0.08
CA GLY A 82 0.99 9.62 -1.50
C GLY A 82 1.14 10.84 -2.40
N ARG A 83 1.82 11.89 -1.91
CA ARG A 83 2.06 13.14 -2.63
C ARG A 83 3.25 13.05 -3.60
N ILE A 84 4.18 12.14 -3.34
CA ILE A 84 5.34 11.92 -4.21
C ILE A 84 4.93 10.97 -5.35
N ALA A 85 5.23 11.35 -6.58
CA ALA A 85 5.00 10.50 -7.73
C ALA A 85 6.00 9.32 -7.75
N PRO A 86 5.62 8.14 -8.27
CA PRO A 86 6.47 6.95 -8.23
C PRO A 86 7.85 7.16 -8.86
N GLN A 87 7.92 7.92 -9.96
CA GLN A 87 9.18 8.18 -10.66
C GLN A 87 10.11 9.13 -9.91
N ASP A 88 9.59 9.92 -8.97
CA ASP A 88 10.35 10.97 -8.28
C ASP A 88 10.81 10.53 -6.89
N VAL A 89 10.20 9.48 -6.31
CA VAL A 89 10.44 9.06 -4.92
C VAL A 89 11.90 8.75 -4.60
N GLN A 90 12.65 8.17 -5.54
CA GLN A 90 14.07 7.85 -5.32
C GLN A 90 14.94 9.12 -5.34
N THR A 91 14.59 10.10 -6.18
CA THR A 91 15.26 11.41 -6.21
C THR A 91 15.00 12.17 -4.91
N GLU A 92 13.74 12.19 -4.45
CA GLU A 92 13.37 12.82 -3.18
C GLU A 92 14.06 12.14 -1.97
N LEU A 93 14.14 10.81 -1.96
CA LEU A 93 14.88 10.07 -0.94
C LEU A 93 16.36 10.47 -0.94
N ALA A 94 17.01 10.56 -2.11
CA ALA A 94 18.41 10.95 -2.21
C ALA A 94 18.65 12.39 -1.70
N ALA A 95 17.70 13.29 -1.91
CA ALA A 95 17.77 14.67 -1.43
C ALA A 95 17.74 14.78 0.11
N VAL A 96 17.05 13.86 0.79
CA VAL A 96 16.97 13.84 2.26
C VAL A 96 17.95 12.87 2.92
N ALA A 97 18.51 11.91 2.18
CA ALA A 97 19.38 10.86 2.73
C ALA A 97 20.69 11.38 3.35
N THR A 98 21.18 12.53 2.88
CA THR A 98 22.44 13.09 3.38
C THR A 98 22.27 13.60 4.81
N GLY A 99 22.88 12.91 5.77
CA GLY A 99 22.85 13.28 7.18
C GLY A 99 21.81 12.56 8.03
N LEU A 100 21.09 11.58 7.45
CA LEU A 100 20.23 10.68 8.22
C LEU A 100 21.06 9.66 9.00
N THR A 101 20.56 9.27 10.17
CA THR A 101 21.06 8.08 10.87
C THR A 101 20.70 6.80 10.11
N ASP A 102 21.30 5.66 10.47
CA ASP A 102 20.95 4.36 9.89
C ASP A 102 19.47 4.01 10.14
N GLU A 103 18.95 4.36 11.32
CA GLU A 103 17.55 4.16 11.70
C GLU A 103 16.62 5.02 10.83
N GLN A 104 16.91 6.33 10.69
CA GLN A 104 16.14 7.21 9.82
C GLN A 104 16.20 6.76 8.36
N SER A 105 17.35 6.30 7.91
CA SER A 105 17.53 5.74 6.56
C SER A 105 16.72 4.46 6.35
N ALA A 106 16.55 3.63 7.37
CA ALA A 106 15.69 2.44 7.31
C ALA A 106 14.21 2.84 7.24
N ILE A 107 13.77 3.78 8.09
CA ILE A 107 12.39 4.30 8.08
C ILE A 107 12.06 4.97 6.75
N ALA A 108 12.97 5.79 6.20
CA ALA A 108 12.78 6.43 4.90
C ALA A 108 12.60 5.40 3.78
N ARG A 109 13.45 4.37 3.73
CA ARG A 109 13.33 3.28 2.74
C ARG A 109 12.02 2.50 2.89
N GLN A 110 11.59 2.26 4.13
CA GLN A 110 10.30 1.63 4.40
C GLN A 110 9.14 2.51 3.91
N ALA A 111 9.18 3.82 4.13
CA ALA A 111 8.16 4.75 3.64
C ALA A 111 8.06 4.76 2.11
N VAL A 112 9.21 4.63 1.40
CA VAL A 112 9.23 4.45 -0.06
C VAL A 112 8.56 3.14 -0.46
N ALA A 113 8.91 2.02 0.19
CA ALA A 113 8.28 0.73 -0.09
C ALA A 113 6.75 0.78 0.13
N ASP A 114 6.30 1.41 1.23
CA ASP A 114 4.89 1.58 1.54
C ASP A 114 4.16 2.41 0.47
N LEU A 115 4.79 3.50 0.00
CA LEU A 115 4.27 4.34 -1.08
C LEU A 115 4.16 3.57 -2.41
N GLU A 116 5.23 2.91 -2.82
CA GLU A 116 5.26 2.14 -4.07
C GLU A 116 4.17 1.06 -4.06
N VAL A 117 4.05 0.30 -2.96
CA VAL A 117 3.00 -0.72 -2.83
C VAL A 117 1.61 -0.08 -2.83
N LYS A 118 1.42 1.08 -2.20
CA LYS A 118 0.14 1.79 -2.16
C LYS A 118 -0.30 2.20 -3.56
N GLN A 119 0.64 2.70 -4.37
CA GLN A 119 0.39 3.09 -5.76
C GLN A 119 0.06 1.86 -6.62
N VAL A 120 0.78 0.76 -6.44
CA VAL A 120 0.49 -0.51 -7.12
C VAL A 120 -0.89 -1.03 -6.78
N LEU A 121 -1.26 -1.08 -5.49
CA LEU A 121 -2.62 -1.46 -5.08
C LEU A 121 -3.70 -0.49 -5.58
N GLY A 122 -3.34 0.78 -5.79
CA GLY A 122 -4.23 1.83 -6.30
C GLY A 122 -4.59 1.70 -7.78
N THR A 123 -3.94 0.82 -8.54
CA THR A 123 -4.28 0.59 -9.96
C THR A 123 -5.57 -0.22 -10.14
N LEU A 124 -6.03 -0.92 -9.10
CA LEU A 124 -7.30 -1.62 -9.14
C LEU A 124 -8.46 -0.65 -9.13
N THR A 125 -9.39 -0.87 -10.06
CA THR A 125 -10.65 -0.13 -10.14
C THR A 125 -11.81 -1.09 -9.98
N ALA A 126 -13.02 -0.53 -9.88
CA ALA A 126 -14.25 -1.34 -9.90
C ALA A 126 -14.42 -2.16 -11.20
N ARG A 127 -13.67 -1.83 -12.27
CA ARG A 127 -13.70 -2.50 -13.57
C ARG A 127 -12.60 -3.55 -13.74
N SER A 128 -11.70 -3.70 -12.77
CA SER A 128 -10.61 -4.67 -12.86
C SER A 128 -11.12 -6.10 -12.89
N THR A 129 -10.64 -6.86 -13.86
CA THR A 129 -10.95 -8.27 -14.12
C THR A 129 -10.23 -9.19 -13.13
N PRO A 130 -10.61 -10.49 -13.05
CA PRO A 130 -9.81 -11.49 -12.35
C PRO A 130 -8.36 -11.57 -12.84
N GLU A 131 -8.15 -11.43 -14.16
CA GLU A 131 -6.82 -11.45 -14.78
C GLU A 131 -5.96 -10.26 -14.33
N ASP A 132 -6.53 -9.05 -14.25
CA ASP A 132 -5.83 -7.86 -13.74
C ASP A 132 -5.34 -8.07 -12.30
N ARG A 133 -6.12 -8.80 -11.48
CA ARG A 133 -5.76 -9.12 -10.09
C ARG A 133 -4.62 -10.14 -10.02
N ILE A 134 -4.59 -11.11 -10.92
CA ILE A 134 -3.49 -12.09 -11.02
C ILE A 134 -2.21 -11.39 -11.46
N GLU A 135 -2.28 -10.49 -12.45
CA GLU A 135 -1.11 -9.71 -12.89
C GLU A 135 -0.60 -8.80 -11.77
N LEU A 136 -1.51 -8.15 -11.04
CA LEU A 136 -1.16 -7.36 -9.87
C LEU A 136 -0.50 -8.20 -8.77
N GLY A 137 -1.04 -9.40 -8.50
CA GLY A 137 -0.45 -10.36 -7.56
C GLY A 137 0.97 -10.75 -7.95
N ALA A 138 1.21 -10.99 -9.25
CA ALA A 138 2.56 -11.27 -9.77
C ALA A 138 3.52 -10.10 -9.52
N ARG A 139 3.08 -8.87 -9.79
CA ARG A 139 3.88 -7.65 -9.55
C ARG A 139 4.21 -7.48 -8.07
N LEU A 140 3.23 -7.66 -7.19
CA LEU A 140 3.41 -7.56 -5.74
C LEU A 140 4.31 -8.67 -5.19
N TRP A 141 4.25 -9.87 -5.77
CA TRP A 141 5.17 -10.96 -5.43
C TRP A 141 6.61 -10.64 -5.83
N GLY A 142 6.82 -10.03 -7.00
CA GLY A 142 8.12 -9.50 -7.40
C GLY A 142 8.66 -8.46 -6.40
N MET A 143 7.82 -7.50 -6.01
CA MET A 143 8.18 -6.49 -4.99
C MET A 143 8.51 -7.13 -3.63
N HIS A 144 7.80 -8.17 -3.23
CA HIS A 144 8.15 -8.94 -2.03
C HIS A 144 9.55 -9.57 -2.14
N GLY A 145 9.90 -10.13 -3.30
CA GLY A 145 11.26 -10.64 -3.57
C GLY A 145 12.36 -9.56 -3.49
N GLU A 146 12.01 -8.29 -3.69
CA GLU A 146 12.88 -7.12 -3.48
C GLU A 146 12.93 -6.64 -2.02
N GLY A 147 12.21 -7.31 -1.10
CA GLY A 147 12.09 -6.93 0.30
C GLY A 147 11.10 -5.79 0.57
N LYS A 148 10.25 -5.43 -0.40
CA LYS A 148 9.26 -4.36 -0.26
C LYS A 148 7.97 -4.89 0.36
N ILE A 149 7.97 -5.01 1.68
CA ILE A 149 6.82 -5.45 2.46
C ILE A 149 6.22 -4.23 3.16
N PRO A 150 4.90 -3.95 3.00
CA PRO A 150 4.28 -2.82 3.70
C PRO A 150 4.41 -2.90 5.21
N SER A 151 4.68 -1.77 5.85
CA SER A 151 4.70 -1.67 7.32
C SER A 151 3.29 -1.74 7.92
N ASP A 152 2.30 -1.17 7.25
CA ASP A 152 0.89 -1.17 7.67
C ASP A 152 0.25 -2.56 7.50
N ALA A 153 -0.31 -3.10 8.59
CA ALA A 153 -0.92 -4.42 8.62
C ALA A 153 -2.08 -4.57 7.62
N ARG A 154 -2.88 -3.52 7.43
CA ARG A 154 -4.03 -3.55 6.51
C ARG A 154 -3.58 -3.54 5.06
N GLN A 155 -2.57 -2.75 4.71
CA GLN A 155 -1.96 -2.76 3.39
C GLN A 155 -1.29 -4.11 3.11
N ARG A 156 -0.57 -4.66 4.08
CA ARG A 156 0.04 -5.98 3.97
C ARG A 156 -0.99 -7.09 3.76
N GLN A 157 -2.10 -7.07 4.49
CA GLN A 157 -3.22 -7.98 4.26
C GLN A 157 -3.78 -7.85 2.84
N ALA A 158 -3.91 -6.62 2.32
CA ALA A 158 -4.37 -6.39 0.96
C ALA A 158 -3.39 -6.96 -0.09
N VAL A 159 -2.08 -6.82 0.15
CA VAL A 159 -1.03 -7.42 -0.71
C VAL A 159 -1.18 -8.93 -0.78
N TRP A 160 -1.29 -9.61 0.37
CA TRP A 160 -1.45 -11.07 0.39
C TRP A 160 -2.74 -11.55 -0.26
N GLY A 161 -3.83 -10.79 -0.08
CA GLY A 161 -5.08 -11.05 -0.78
C GLY A 161 -4.96 -11.00 -2.31
N MET A 162 -3.96 -10.31 -2.87
CA MET A 162 -3.68 -10.31 -4.31
C MET A 162 -2.68 -11.39 -4.72
N ILE A 163 -1.70 -11.69 -3.87
CA ILE A 163 -0.67 -12.72 -4.14
C ILE A 163 -1.27 -14.13 -4.11
N LEU A 164 -2.24 -14.41 -3.24
CA LEU A 164 -2.83 -15.75 -3.13
C LEU A 164 -3.54 -16.23 -4.42
N PRO A 165 -4.44 -15.46 -5.05
CA PRO A 165 -4.99 -15.82 -6.35
C PRO A 165 -3.93 -15.97 -7.45
N TYR A 166 -2.88 -15.14 -7.44
CA TYR A 166 -1.75 -15.28 -8.35
C TYR A 166 -1.04 -16.62 -8.15
N ALA A 167 -0.73 -16.97 -6.91
CA ALA A 167 -0.03 -18.20 -6.54
C ALA A 167 -0.86 -19.43 -6.92
N GLU A 168 -2.17 -19.39 -6.69
CA GLU A 168 -3.11 -20.42 -7.14
C GLU A 168 -3.08 -20.58 -8.66
N ALA A 169 -3.24 -19.49 -9.41
CA ALA A 169 -3.29 -19.52 -10.87
C ALA A 169 -1.98 -19.99 -11.52
N ARG A 170 -0.84 -19.80 -10.85
CA ARG A 170 0.49 -20.20 -11.34
C ARG A 170 0.99 -21.52 -10.76
N GLY A 171 0.29 -22.09 -9.79
CA GLY A 171 0.79 -23.23 -9.01
C GLY A 171 2.06 -22.90 -8.21
N ASP A 172 2.23 -21.65 -7.80
CA ASP A 172 3.40 -21.18 -7.02
C ASP A 172 3.19 -21.50 -5.52
N VAL A 173 3.55 -22.74 -5.15
CA VAL A 173 3.43 -23.26 -3.78
C VAL A 173 4.18 -22.37 -2.77
N ALA A 174 5.37 -21.89 -3.12
CA ALA A 174 6.19 -21.09 -2.22
C ALA A 174 5.56 -19.71 -1.93
N ALA A 175 5.01 -19.06 -2.97
CA ALA A 175 4.26 -17.81 -2.79
C ALA A 175 3.02 -17.99 -1.91
N MET A 176 2.28 -19.08 -2.13
CA MET A 176 1.07 -19.38 -1.34
C MET A 176 1.42 -19.66 0.13
N GLU A 177 2.44 -20.47 0.40
CA GLU A 177 2.92 -20.76 1.76
C GLU A 177 3.36 -19.48 2.50
N THR A 178 4.14 -18.64 1.83
CA THR A 178 4.65 -17.38 2.40
C THR A 178 3.49 -16.44 2.75
N ALA A 179 2.56 -16.24 1.81
CA ALA A 179 1.40 -15.38 2.03
C ALA A 179 0.50 -15.88 3.16
N LEU A 180 0.25 -17.20 3.24
CA LEU A 180 -0.55 -17.77 4.33
C LEU A 180 0.14 -17.66 5.68
N ALA A 181 1.45 -17.87 5.75
CA ALA A 181 2.21 -17.75 6.99
C ALA A 181 2.12 -16.33 7.56
N ASP A 182 2.36 -15.29 6.75
CA ASP A 182 2.30 -13.91 7.23
C ASP A 182 0.86 -13.46 7.53
N MET A 183 -0.12 -13.89 6.75
CA MET A 183 -1.53 -13.59 7.07
C MET A 183 -2.00 -14.24 8.37
N ARG A 184 -1.50 -15.42 8.76
CA ARG A 184 -1.83 -16.01 10.07
C ARG A 184 -1.36 -15.11 11.21
N ILE A 185 -0.21 -14.47 11.07
CA ILE A 185 0.30 -13.48 12.02
C ILE A 185 -0.61 -12.25 12.03
N LEU A 186 -0.95 -11.71 10.85
CA LEU A 186 -1.79 -10.51 10.72
C LEU A 186 -3.22 -10.71 11.25
N LEU A 187 -3.77 -11.92 11.15
CA LEU A 187 -5.14 -12.26 11.52
C LEU A 187 -5.23 -13.08 12.80
N GLU A 188 -4.14 -13.13 13.58
CA GLU A 188 -4.12 -13.83 14.86
C GLU A 188 -5.23 -13.32 15.80
N GLY A 189 -5.95 -14.24 16.42
CA GLY A 189 -7.07 -13.92 17.31
C GLY A 189 -8.36 -13.48 16.61
N ASN A 190 -8.42 -13.40 15.27
CA ASN A 190 -9.66 -13.13 14.54
C ASN A 190 -10.46 -14.44 14.29
N PRO A 191 -11.58 -14.69 15.01
CA PRO A 191 -12.34 -15.94 14.87
C PRO A 191 -12.97 -16.09 13.47
N ARG A 192 -13.12 -15.00 12.71
CA ARG A 192 -13.67 -15.02 11.36
C ARG A 192 -12.66 -15.47 10.30
N ALA A 193 -11.38 -15.60 10.66
CA ALA A 193 -10.33 -16.01 9.72
C ALA A 193 -10.25 -17.53 9.53
N ALA A 194 -10.84 -18.35 10.42
CA ALA A 194 -10.72 -19.81 10.34
C ALA A 194 -11.25 -20.42 9.03
N PRO A 195 -12.46 -20.06 8.54
CA PRO A 195 -12.94 -20.58 7.25
C PRO A 195 -12.06 -20.15 6.07
N TYR A 196 -11.51 -18.93 6.15
CA TYR A 196 -10.63 -18.39 5.14
C TYR A 196 -9.31 -19.19 5.04
N PHE A 197 -8.68 -19.51 6.16
CA PHE A 197 -7.47 -20.35 6.15
C PHE A 197 -7.76 -21.78 5.69
N ALA A 198 -8.89 -22.37 6.11
CA ALA A 198 -9.27 -23.72 5.68
C ALA A 198 -9.42 -23.82 4.15
N GLU A 199 -10.02 -22.81 3.51
CA GLU A 199 -10.14 -22.74 2.05
C GLU A 199 -8.77 -22.71 1.37
N TRP A 200 -7.88 -21.81 1.79
CA TRP A 200 -6.57 -21.66 1.15
C TRP A 200 -5.60 -22.80 1.46
N GLU A 201 -5.70 -23.43 2.63
CA GLU A 201 -4.93 -24.63 2.95
C GLU A 201 -5.34 -25.82 2.07
N ALA A 202 -6.65 -26.01 1.83
CA ALA A 202 -7.11 -27.03 0.91
C ALA A 202 -6.60 -26.81 -0.53
N LYS A 203 -6.55 -25.55 -0.99
CA LYS A 203 -5.95 -25.19 -2.28
C LYS A 203 -4.45 -25.48 -2.31
N LEU A 204 -3.72 -25.12 -1.25
CA LEU A 204 -2.30 -25.39 -1.13
C LEU A 204 -1.99 -26.90 -1.18
N ASP A 205 -2.77 -27.71 -0.48
CA ASP A 205 -2.62 -29.17 -0.48
C ASP A 205 -2.94 -29.77 -1.84
N ALA A 206 -3.96 -29.25 -2.54
CA ALA A 206 -4.24 -29.65 -3.93
C ALA A 206 -3.08 -29.33 -4.89
N LEU A 207 -2.42 -28.17 -4.72
CA LEU A 207 -1.24 -27.81 -5.50
C LEU A 207 -0.05 -28.71 -5.21
N ARG A 208 0.18 -29.10 -3.96
CA ARG A 208 1.25 -30.04 -3.58
C ARG A 208 1.01 -31.46 -4.09
N GLY A 209 -0.26 -31.89 -4.15
CA GLY A 209 -0.65 -33.21 -4.65
C GLY A 209 -0.69 -33.31 -6.18
N THR A 210 -0.69 -32.17 -6.88
CA THR A 210 -0.67 -32.11 -8.35
C THR A 210 0.78 -32.02 -8.82
N PRO A 211 1.29 -32.95 -9.64
CA PRO A 211 2.62 -32.79 -10.24
C PRO A 211 2.67 -31.44 -11.00
N PRO A 212 3.77 -30.66 -10.89
CA PRO A 212 3.83 -29.34 -11.51
C PRO A 212 3.49 -29.47 -13.00
N ALA A 213 2.48 -28.72 -13.44
CA ALA A 213 2.19 -28.60 -14.86
C ALA A 213 3.47 -28.10 -15.54
N VAL A 214 4.01 -28.89 -16.46
CA VAL A 214 5.13 -28.47 -17.30
C VAL A 214 4.65 -27.25 -18.07
N GLY A 215 4.98 -26.05 -17.56
CA GLY A 215 4.60 -24.81 -18.19
C GLY A 215 5.12 -24.76 -19.63
N PRO A 216 4.45 -24.02 -20.54
CA PRO A 216 4.96 -23.82 -21.88
C PRO A 216 6.37 -23.28 -21.78
N ASN A 217 7.31 -24.08 -22.30
CA ASN A 217 8.74 -23.84 -22.35
C ASN A 217 9.02 -22.36 -22.64
N ALA A 218 9.39 -21.58 -21.62
CA ALA A 218 9.90 -20.24 -21.83
C ALA A 218 11.22 -20.43 -22.58
N ALA A 219 11.17 -20.17 -23.89
CA ALA A 219 12.34 -20.25 -24.75
C ALA A 219 13.47 -19.42 -24.11
N PRO A 220 14.71 -19.95 -24.04
CA PRO A 220 15.82 -19.16 -23.57
C PRO A 220 15.97 -17.92 -24.46
N PRO A 221 16.38 -16.77 -23.92
CA PRO A 221 16.71 -15.62 -24.74
C PRO A 221 17.79 -16.06 -25.74
N GLY A 222 17.45 -15.97 -27.03
CA GLY A 222 18.38 -16.20 -28.13
C GLY A 222 19.59 -15.28 -28.00
N GLY A 223 20.76 -15.84 -28.30
CA GLY A 223 22.08 -15.23 -28.08
C GLY A 223 22.47 -14.10 -29.01
#